data_AF-A0A1A8D2P9-F1
#
_entry.id   AF-A0A1A8D2P9-F1
#
_cell.length_a   1.000
_cell.length_b   1.000
_cell.length_c   1.000
_cell.angle_alpha   90.00
_cell.angle_beta   90.00
_cell.angle_gamma   90.00
#
_symmetry.space_group_name_H-M   'P 1'
#
loop_
_entity.id
_entity.type
_entity.pdbx_description
1 polymer ?
#
loop_
_entity_poly.entity_id
_entity_poly.type
_entity_poly.pdbx_seq_one_letter_code
_entity_poly.pdbx_strand_id
1 'polypeptide(L)'
;MLLKDLPREALMRPLSRNEVLGMLVRLTIFGAATYYSIKWVVEAMDPTAKQKSQAKKRAEQLMKRIGVEGVRLTEYEMNIATHLVDPQTVKVSWRDIAGLDEIIHELQDTVILPFQKRHLLPGSKLFQPPKGVLLFGPPGCGKTMIAKATAKASGCKFINLQASTLTDMWYGESQKLTAAVFSFAVKIQPCIIFIDEIESFLRNRSSLDHEATAMMKA
;
A
#
# COMPACT_ATOMS: atom_id res chain seq x y z
N MET A 1 -28.19 11.53 47.61
CA MET A 1 -29.32 11.46 48.57
C MET A 1 -30.27 10.29 48.25
N LEU A 2 -29.78 9.14 47.77
CA LEU A 2 -30.64 8.03 47.29
C LEU A 2 -30.10 6.62 47.63
N LEU A 3 -29.22 6.51 48.63
CA LEU A 3 -28.62 5.23 49.07
C LEU A 3 -28.79 4.95 50.56
N LYS A 4 -29.58 5.76 51.29
CA LYS A 4 -29.81 5.57 52.74
C LYS A 4 -31.09 4.80 53.10
N ASP A 5 -32.00 4.61 52.14
CA ASP A 5 -33.30 3.95 52.37
C ASP A 5 -33.38 2.57 51.69
N LEU A 6 -32.32 1.76 51.78
CA LEU A 6 -32.44 0.33 51.47
C LEU A 6 -32.81 -0.41 52.76
N PRO A 7 -34.04 -0.95 52.90
CA PRO A 7 -34.46 -1.67 54.09
C PRO A 7 -33.58 -2.90 54.30
N ARG A 8 -32.84 -2.94 55.41
CA ARG A 8 -31.95 -4.05 55.82
C ARG A 8 -32.69 -5.40 55.97
N GLU A 9 -34.03 -5.39 55.97
CA GLU A 9 -34.88 -6.58 56.05
C GLU A 9 -35.06 -7.31 54.70
N ALA A 10 -34.82 -6.65 53.56
CA ALA A 10 -34.91 -7.30 52.25
C ALA A 10 -33.72 -8.23 51.94
N LEU A 11 -32.62 -8.09 52.71
CA LEU A 11 -31.38 -8.85 52.56
C LEU A 11 -31.38 -10.20 53.30
N MET A 12 -32.32 -10.42 54.24
CA MET A 12 -32.33 -11.58 55.15
C MET A 12 -33.44 -12.60 54.83
N ARG A 13 -34.16 -12.44 53.71
CA ARG A 13 -35.16 -13.45 53.28
C ARG A 13 -34.46 -14.60 52.55
N PRO A 14 -34.76 -15.88 52.85
CA PRO A 14 -34.21 -16.99 52.08
C PRO A 14 -34.72 -16.88 50.64
N LEU A 15 -33.81 -16.61 49.70
CA LEU A 15 -34.16 -16.46 48.29
C LEU A 15 -34.84 -17.74 47.80
N SER A 16 -36.05 -17.60 47.27
CA SER A 16 -36.76 -18.71 46.63
C SER A 16 -36.02 -19.10 45.35
N ARG A 17 -36.03 -20.41 44.99
CA ARG A 17 -35.37 -20.91 43.77
C ARG A 17 -35.77 -20.12 42.52
N ASN A 18 -36.99 -19.59 42.47
CA ASN A 18 -37.50 -18.80 41.35
C ASN A 18 -36.92 -17.38 41.30
N GLU A 19 -36.62 -16.77 42.45
CA GLU A 19 -35.99 -15.44 42.51
C GLU A 19 -34.50 -15.52 42.14
N VAL A 20 -33.80 -16.56 42.60
CA VAL A 20 -32.40 -16.83 42.21
C VAL A 20 -32.31 -17.08 40.70
N LEU A 21 -33.23 -17.87 40.15
CA LEU A 21 -33.28 -18.14 38.71
C LEU A 21 -33.56 -16.86 37.92
N GLY A 22 -34.49 -16.01 38.37
CA GLY A 22 -34.76 -14.70 37.76
C GLY A 22 -33.56 -13.75 37.81
N MET A 23 -32.80 -13.73 38.90
CA MET A 23 -31.57 -12.95 39.02
C MET A 23 -30.48 -13.43 38.07
N LEU A 24 -30.28 -14.74 37.95
CA LEU A 24 -29.32 -15.33 37.01
C LEU A 24 -29.65 -14.98 35.56
N VAL A 25 -30.93 -15.08 35.17
CA VAL A 25 -31.38 -14.70 33.83
C VAL A 25 -31.18 -13.21 33.55
N ARG A 26 -31.42 -12.33 34.52
CA ARG A 26 -31.17 -10.89 34.36
C ARG A 26 -29.68 -10.57 34.24
N LEU A 27 -28.82 -11.25 35.01
CA LEU A 27 -27.37 -11.10 34.94
C LEU A 27 -26.80 -11.55 33.59
N THR A 28 -27.29 -12.66 33.03
CA THR A 28 -26.85 -13.14 31.72
C THR A 28 -27.33 -12.23 30.60
N ILE A 29 -28.57 -11.75 30.65
CA ILE A 29 -29.10 -10.78 29.66
C ILE A 29 -28.31 -9.47 29.71
N PHE A 30 -28.07 -8.94 30.91
CA PHE A 30 -27.31 -7.70 31.08
C PHE A 30 -25.85 -7.86 30.62
N GLY A 31 -25.20 -8.97 30.98
CA GLY A 31 -23.84 -9.29 30.54
C GLY A 31 -23.73 -9.47 29.02
N ALA A 32 -24.72 -10.10 28.39
CA ALA A 32 -24.76 -10.20 26.93
C ALA A 32 -24.96 -8.82 26.28
N ALA A 33 -25.89 -8.01 26.81
CA ALA A 33 -26.15 -6.66 26.31
C ALA A 33 -24.91 -5.76 26.41
N THR A 34 -24.19 -5.79 27.53
CA THR A 34 -22.95 -5.01 27.70
C THR A 34 -21.84 -5.50 26.77
N TYR A 35 -21.66 -6.82 26.61
CA TYR A 35 -20.70 -7.38 25.65
C TYR A 35 -20.97 -6.92 24.22
N TYR A 36 -22.22 -7.03 23.75
CA TYR A 36 -22.59 -6.58 22.41
C TYR A 36 -22.46 -5.07 22.23
N SER A 37 -22.78 -4.29 23.27
CA SER A 37 -22.63 -2.83 23.25
C SER A 37 -21.16 -2.42 23.13
N ILE A 38 -20.26 -3.04 23.90
CA ILE A 38 -18.82 -2.78 23.83
C ILE A 38 -18.27 -3.19 22.47
N LYS A 39 -18.65 -4.38 21.97
CA LYS A 39 -18.23 -4.83 20.64
C LYS A 39 -18.68 -3.86 19.53
N TRP A 40 -19.92 -3.38 19.59
CA TRP A 40 -20.45 -2.41 18.62
C TRP A 40 -19.71 -1.07 18.68
N VAL A 41 -19.38 -0.58 19.88
CA VAL A 41 -18.59 0.65 20.07
C VAL A 41 -17.16 0.46 19.54
N VAL A 42 -16.50 -0.66 19.83
CA VAL A 42 -15.15 -0.97 19.32
C VAL A 42 -15.15 -1.03 17.78
N GLU A 43 -16.11 -1.73 17.17
CA GLU A 43 -16.25 -1.79 15.72
C GLU A 43 -16.59 -0.42 15.09
N ALA A 44 -17.34 0.44 15.79
CA ALA A 44 -17.65 1.80 15.34
C ALA A 44 -16.47 2.77 15.50
N MET A 45 -15.59 2.54 16.48
CA MET A 45 -14.40 3.35 16.78
C MET A 45 -13.16 2.93 15.99
N ASP A 46 -13.21 1.90 15.14
CA ASP A 46 -12.14 1.54 14.21
C ASP A 46 -12.33 2.25 12.84
N PRO A 47 -11.90 3.51 12.67
CA PRO A 47 -11.95 4.19 11.36
C PRO A 47 -11.06 3.51 10.32
N THR A 48 -10.08 2.71 10.77
CA THR A 48 -9.11 1.98 9.96
C THR A 48 -9.71 0.77 9.25
N ALA A 49 -10.69 0.07 9.84
CA ALA A 49 -11.35 -1.08 9.21
C ALA A 49 -12.12 -0.67 7.95
N LYS A 50 -12.80 0.48 8.01
CA LYS A 50 -13.50 1.08 6.86
C LYS A 50 -12.52 1.53 5.77
N GLN A 51 -11.38 2.14 6.16
CA GLN A 51 -10.32 2.52 5.23
C GLN A 51 -9.68 1.30 4.53
N LYS A 52 -9.35 0.24 5.27
CA LYS A 52 -8.80 -1.02 4.71
C LYS A 52 -9.77 -1.67 3.72
N SER A 53 -11.07 -1.70 4.04
CA SER A 53 -12.10 -2.23 3.13
C SER A 53 -12.19 -1.41 1.83
N GLN A 54 -12.12 -0.08 1.93
CA GLN A 54 -12.12 0.79 0.75
C GLN A 54 -10.86 0.62 -0.10
N ALA A 55 -9.68 0.53 0.53
CA ALA A 55 -8.41 0.30 -0.15
C ALA A 55 -8.45 -1.03 -0.93
N LYS A 56 -8.96 -2.10 -0.31
CA LYS A 56 -9.13 -3.41 -0.95
C LYS A 56 -10.08 -3.35 -2.15
N LYS A 57 -11.24 -2.70 -2.01
CA LYS A 57 -12.20 -2.53 -3.13
C LYS A 57 -11.59 -1.75 -4.29
N ARG A 58 -10.81 -0.69 -4.00
CA ARG A 58 -10.11 0.09 -5.03
C ARG A 58 -9.04 -0.74 -5.73
N ALA A 59 -8.23 -1.49 -4.99
CA ALA A 59 -7.22 -2.38 -5.55
C ALA A 59 -7.86 -3.45 -6.45
N GLU A 60 -8.94 -4.10 -6.01
CA GLU A 60 -9.68 -5.08 -6.82
C GLU A 60 -10.28 -4.45 -8.09
N GLN A 61 -10.83 -3.24 -8.01
CA GLN A 61 -11.34 -2.52 -9.19
C GLN A 61 -10.22 -2.16 -10.18
N LEU A 62 -9.07 -1.70 -9.68
CA LEU A 62 -7.91 -1.38 -10.51
C LEU A 62 -7.38 -2.65 -11.20
N MET A 63 -7.27 -3.77 -10.49
CA MET A 63 -6.83 -5.05 -11.08
C MET A 63 -7.75 -5.52 -12.19
N LYS A 64 -9.07 -5.43 -11.99
CA LYS A 64 -10.07 -5.76 -13.02
C LYS A 64 -9.94 -4.87 -14.25
N ARG A 65 -9.75 -3.55 -14.07
CA ARG A 65 -9.57 -2.61 -15.19
C ARG A 65 -8.29 -2.90 -15.98
N ILE A 66 -7.24 -3.32 -15.30
CA ILE A 66 -5.92 -3.56 -15.88
C ILE A 66 -5.81 -4.99 -16.47
N GLY A 67 -6.86 -5.81 -16.35
CA GLY A 67 -6.90 -7.17 -16.92
C GLY A 67 -5.98 -8.16 -16.21
N VAL A 68 -5.63 -7.89 -14.95
CA VAL A 68 -4.85 -8.81 -14.11
C VAL A 68 -5.84 -9.67 -13.33
N GLU A 69 -6.26 -10.78 -13.92
CA GLU A 69 -7.18 -11.73 -13.30
C GLU A 69 -6.43 -12.97 -12.77
N GLY A 70 -6.87 -13.52 -11.63
CA GLY A 70 -6.34 -14.78 -11.09
C GLY A 70 -5.02 -14.68 -10.32
N VAL A 71 -4.49 -13.48 -10.06
CA VAL A 71 -3.26 -13.31 -9.28
C VAL A 71 -3.56 -13.35 -7.78
N ARG A 72 -3.00 -14.33 -7.06
CA ARG A 72 -3.07 -14.39 -5.60
C ARG A 72 -2.11 -13.38 -4.99
N LEU A 73 -2.66 -12.42 -4.25
CA LEU A 73 -1.91 -11.36 -3.61
C LEU A 73 -1.85 -11.55 -2.10
N THR A 74 -0.69 -11.23 -1.53
CA THR A 74 -0.52 -11.12 -0.08
C THR A 74 -1.11 -9.80 0.43
N GLU A 75 -1.25 -9.66 1.74
CA GLU A 75 -1.74 -8.41 2.35
C GLU A 75 -0.83 -7.22 2.00
N TYR A 76 0.49 -7.42 2.01
CA TYR A 76 1.46 -6.40 1.62
C TYR A 76 1.33 -6.03 0.13
N GLU A 77 1.18 -7.00 -0.76
CA GLU A 77 1.00 -6.74 -2.20
C GLU A 77 -0.32 -6.02 -2.49
N MET A 78 -1.38 -6.31 -1.72
CA MET A 78 -2.66 -5.61 -1.83
C MET A 78 -2.51 -4.12 -1.48
N ASN A 79 -1.71 -3.80 -0.46
CA ASN A 79 -1.42 -2.41 -0.12
C ASN A 79 -0.67 -1.72 -1.27
N ILE A 80 0.34 -2.37 -1.86
CA ILE A 80 1.09 -1.82 -3.00
C ILE A 80 0.20 -1.66 -4.25
N ALA A 81 -0.77 -2.55 -4.46
CA ALA A 81 -1.66 -2.48 -5.60
C ALA A 81 -2.53 -1.20 -5.64
N THR A 82 -2.66 -0.48 -4.52
CA THR A 82 -3.31 0.84 -4.50
C THR A 82 -2.50 1.91 -5.24
N HIS A 83 -1.20 1.72 -5.39
CA HIS A 83 -0.27 2.58 -6.12
C HIS A 83 -0.14 2.22 -7.61
N LEU A 84 -0.88 1.19 -8.05
CA LEU A 84 -0.94 0.81 -9.45
C LEU A 84 -1.76 1.84 -10.23
N VAL A 85 -1.16 2.35 -11.30
CA VAL A 85 -1.75 3.33 -12.20
C VAL A 85 -1.89 2.71 -13.58
N ASP A 86 -3.07 2.90 -14.17
CA ASP A 86 -3.34 2.51 -15.55
C ASP A 86 -2.70 3.54 -16.51
N PRO A 87 -1.84 3.12 -17.46
CA PRO A 87 -1.25 3.99 -18.48
C PRO A 87 -2.25 4.88 -19.21
N GLN A 88 -3.49 4.40 -19.44
CA GLN A 88 -4.52 5.17 -20.14
C GLN A 88 -5.03 6.36 -19.32
N THR A 89 -4.93 6.29 -17.99
CA THR A 89 -5.35 7.37 -17.09
C THR A 89 -4.31 8.49 -16.97
N VAL A 90 -3.08 8.24 -17.42
CA VAL A 90 -2.01 9.23 -17.41
C VAL A 90 -2.29 10.28 -18.48
N LYS A 91 -2.43 11.54 -18.06
CA LYS A 91 -2.75 12.65 -18.96
C LYS A 91 -1.55 13.09 -19.82
N VAL A 92 -0.37 13.11 -19.23
CA VAL A 92 0.88 13.60 -19.83
C VAL A 92 1.39 12.63 -20.91
N SER A 93 1.82 13.18 -22.05
CA SER A 93 2.50 12.50 -23.15
C SER A 93 3.85 13.15 -23.46
N TRP A 94 4.69 12.49 -24.27
CA TRP A 94 5.99 13.08 -24.69
C TRP A 94 5.83 14.37 -25.48
N ARG A 95 4.69 14.57 -26.15
CA ARG A 95 4.39 15.82 -26.89
C ARG A 95 4.20 17.02 -25.97
N ASP A 96 3.91 16.77 -24.69
CA ASP A 96 3.71 17.81 -23.69
C ASP A 96 5.04 18.26 -23.04
N ILE A 97 6.17 17.67 -23.46
CA ILE A 97 7.50 17.91 -22.90
C ILE A 97 8.37 18.55 -23.98
N ALA A 98 8.95 19.72 -23.70
CA ALA A 98 9.81 20.44 -24.63
C ALA A 98 11.27 20.44 -24.18
N GLY A 99 12.20 20.33 -25.14
CA GLY A 99 13.64 20.50 -24.91
C GLY A 99 14.35 19.30 -24.27
N LEU A 100 13.70 18.14 -24.20
CA LEU A 100 14.27 16.89 -23.66
C LEU A 100 14.26 15.76 -24.71
N ASP A 101 14.25 16.11 -26.00
CA ASP A 101 14.09 15.15 -27.11
C ASP A 101 15.18 14.07 -27.11
N GLU A 102 16.43 14.43 -26.84
CA GLU A 102 17.55 13.48 -26.73
C GLU A 102 17.32 12.45 -25.61
N ILE A 103 16.86 12.90 -24.45
CA ILE A 103 16.57 12.02 -23.29
C ILE A 103 15.34 11.15 -23.57
N ILE A 104 14.33 11.69 -24.27
CA ILE A 104 13.15 10.93 -24.69
C ILE A 104 13.57 9.80 -25.63
N HIS A 105 14.44 10.09 -26.61
CA HIS A 105 15.00 9.08 -27.50
C HIS A 105 15.81 8.02 -26.75
N GLU A 106 16.68 8.43 -25.82
CA GLU A 106 17.44 7.50 -24.99
C GLU A 106 16.52 6.61 -24.15
N LEU A 107 15.48 7.18 -23.52
CA LEU A 107 14.48 6.42 -22.76
C LEU A 107 13.68 5.47 -23.66
N GLN A 108 13.38 5.86 -24.89
CA GLN A 108 12.70 4.99 -25.85
C GLN A 108 13.54 3.75 -26.17
N ASP A 109 14.81 3.93 -26.50
CA ASP A 109 15.71 2.83 -26.83
C ASP A 109 16.06 1.96 -25.62
N THR A 110 16.15 2.59 -24.46
CA THR A 110 16.60 1.95 -23.22
C THR A 110 15.47 1.22 -22.49
N VAL A 111 14.27 1.82 -22.45
CA VAL A 111 13.13 1.30 -21.69
C VAL A 111 12.10 0.65 -22.59
N ILE A 112 11.68 1.28 -23.69
CA ILE A 112 10.56 0.79 -24.50
C ILE A 112 10.99 -0.32 -25.46
N LEU A 113 12.14 -0.16 -26.13
CA LEU A 113 12.63 -1.10 -27.13
C LEU A 113 12.80 -2.52 -26.57
N PRO A 114 13.31 -2.75 -25.35
CA PRO A 114 13.41 -4.11 -24.81
C PRO A 114 12.05 -4.78 -24.57
N PHE A 115 11.00 -4.02 -24.24
CA PHE A 115 9.66 -4.56 -24.08
C PHE A 115 9.04 -4.90 -25.44
N GLN A 116 9.21 -4.04 -26.45
CA GLN A 116 8.66 -4.27 -27.78
C GLN A 116 9.38 -5.40 -28.53
N LYS A 117 10.71 -5.48 -28.40
CA LYS A 117 11.54 -6.47 -29.08
C LYS A 117 12.03 -7.58 -28.14
N ARG A 118 11.18 -7.99 -27.19
CA ARG A 118 11.52 -9.05 -26.21
C ARG A 118 11.98 -10.35 -26.86
N HIS A 119 11.49 -10.67 -28.07
CA HIS A 119 11.85 -11.87 -28.82
C HIS A 119 13.29 -11.86 -29.38
N LEU A 120 13.96 -10.70 -29.47
CA LEU A 120 15.34 -10.58 -29.96
C LEU A 120 16.39 -10.60 -28.83
N LEU A 121 15.94 -10.52 -27.57
CA LEU A 121 16.81 -10.47 -26.39
C LEU A 121 17.36 -11.84 -25.93
N PRO A 122 16.61 -12.97 -25.94
CA PRO A 122 17.10 -14.22 -25.39
C PRO A 122 18.16 -14.84 -26.32
N GLY A 123 19.42 -14.44 -26.12
CA GLY A 123 20.58 -14.94 -26.87
C GLY A 123 21.66 -13.88 -27.13
N SER A 124 21.33 -12.60 -27.02
CA SER A 124 22.31 -11.52 -27.20
C SER A 124 23.02 -11.21 -25.89
N LYS A 125 24.33 -11.48 -25.82
CA LYS A 125 25.20 -10.95 -24.74
C LYS A 125 25.47 -9.45 -24.89
N LEU A 126 25.22 -8.90 -26.07
CA LEU A 126 25.55 -7.52 -26.43
C LEU A 126 24.45 -6.53 -26.05
N PHE A 127 23.19 -6.98 -25.99
CA PHE A 127 22.04 -6.11 -25.74
C PHE A 127 21.20 -6.67 -24.58
N GLN A 128 21.45 -6.16 -23.38
CA GLN A 128 20.64 -6.44 -22.19
C GLN A 128 19.86 -5.19 -21.78
N PRO A 129 18.57 -5.30 -21.43
CA PRO A 129 17.85 -4.17 -20.86
C PRO A 129 18.54 -3.75 -19.56
N PRO A 130 18.69 -2.44 -19.31
CA PRO A 130 19.20 -2.00 -18.03
C PRO A 130 18.24 -2.37 -16.92
N LYS A 131 18.82 -2.60 -15.74
CA LYS A 131 18.07 -2.97 -14.54
C LYS A 131 17.29 -1.80 -13.95
N GLY A 132 17.67 -0.56 -14.28
CA GLY A 132 17.00 0.65 -13.83
C GLY A 132 17.54 1.88 -14.54
N VAL A 133 16.74 2.94 -14.56
CA VAL A 133 17.10 4.24 -15.11
C VAL A 133 16.97 5.27 -13.99
N LEU A 134 17.98 6.12 -13.83
CA LEU A 134 17.98 7.20 -12.85
C LEU A 134 17.88 8.54 -13.58
N LEU A 135 16.80 9.28 -13.33
CA LEU A 135 16.63 10.64 -13.82
C LEU A 135 17.10 11.63 -12.75
N PHE A 136 18.18 12.35 -13.02
CA PHE A 136 18.75 13.32 -12.08
C PHE A 136 18.79 14.73 -12.68
N GLY A 137 18.89 15.75 -11.82
CA GLY A 137 19.00 17.16 -12.22
C GLY A 137 18.34 18.10 -11.21
N PRO A 138 18.40 19.42 -11.41
CA PRO A 138 17.79 20.39 -10.50
C PRO A 138 16.25 20.26 -10.46
N PRO A 139 15.59 20.71 -9.39
CA PRO A 139 14.12 20.70 -9.32
C PRO A 139 13.54 21.55 -10.46
N GLY A 140 12.38 21.13 -11.00
CA GLY A 140 11.71 21.84 -12.09
C GLY A 140 12.05 21.38 -13.52
N CYS A 141 13.05 20.50 -13.72
CA CYS A 141 13.39 19.97 -15.06
C CYS A 141 12.45 18.88 -15.60
N GLY A 142 11.23 18.73 -15.06
CA GLY A 142 10.25 17.78 -15.61
C GLY A 142 10.55 16.29 -15.42
N LYS A 143 11.45 15.87 -14.52
CA LYS A 143 11.79 14.45 -14.25
C LYS A 143 10.57 13.55 -13.99
N THR A 144 9.67 13.99 -13.12
CA THR A 144 8.43 13.25 -12.83
C THR A 144 7.49 13.23 -14.04
N MET A 145 7.52 14.28 -14.87
CA MET A 145 6.67 14.42 -16.05
C MET A 145 7.12 13.47 -17.17
N ILE A 146 8.43 13.42 -17.46
CA ILE A 146 9.00 12.49 -18.45
C ILE A 146 8.82 11.04 -18.03
N ALA A 147 8.98 10.71 -16.75
CA ALA A 147 8.73 9.35 -16.26
C ALA A 147 7.28 8.90 -16.46
N LYS A 148 6.30 9.75 -16.14
CA LYS A 148 4.87 9.48 -16.37
C LYS A 148 4.55 9.36 -17.87
N ALA A 149 5.12 10.24 -18.69
CA ALA A 149 4.94 10.19 -20.14
C ALA A 149 5.53 8.90 -20.73
N THR A 150 6.70 8.45 -20.27
CA THR A 150 7.32 7.18 -20.68
C THR A 150 6.48 5.98 -20.28
N ALA A 151 5.89 5.99 -19.08
CA ALA A 151 4.96 4.95 -18.68
C ALA A 151 3.77 4.84 -19.64
N LYS A 152 3.15 5.98 -19.98
CA LYS A 152 2.06 6.05 -20.96
C LYS A 152 2.49 5.55 -22.34
N ALA A 153 3.65 5.99 -22.83
CA ALA A 153 4.17 5.62 -24.14
C ALA A 153 4.54 4.13 -24.23
N SER A 154 5.01 3.54 -23.13
CA SER A 154 5.37 2.13 -23.07
C SER A 154 4.16 1.19 -23.11
N GLY A 155 2.98 1.67 -22.70
CA GLY A 155 1.80 0.82 -22.47
C GLY A 155 1.98 -0.23 -21.36
N CYS A 156 3.10 -0.22 -20.65
CA CYS A 156 3.36 -1.10 -19.52
C CYS A 156 2.61 -0.61 -18.28
N LYS A 157 2.22 -1.53 -17.40
CA LYS A 157 1.60 -1.18 -16.11
C LYS A 157 2.57 -0.31 -15.30
N PHE A 158 2.05 0.66 -14.57
CA PHE A 158 2.87 1.64 -13.87
C PHE A 158 2.61 1.61 -12.37
N ILE A 159 3.62 1.36 -11.56
CA ILE A 159 3.53 1.49 -10.10
C ILE A 159 4.22 2.81 -9.73
N ASN A 160 3.46 3.75 -9.18
CA ASN A 160 3.96 5.05 -8.76
C ASN A 160 4.19 5.06 -7.23
N LEU A 161 5.44 4.92 -6.80
CA LEU A 161 5.83 4.96 -5.40
C LEU A 161 6.49 6.29 -5.07
N GLN A 162 5.99 6.98 -4.06
CA GLN A 162 6.66 8.13 -3.47
C GLN A 162 7.56 7.66 -2.34
N ALA A 163 8.80 8.15 -2.29
CA ALA A 163 9.75 7.77 -1.24
C ALA A 163 9.23 8.03 0.18
N SER A 164 8.40 9.07 0.39
CA SER A 164 7.73 9.35 1.66
C SER A 164 6.75 8.26 2.10
N THR A 165 5.96 7.72 1.17
CA THR A 165 5.07 6.59 1.45
C THR A 165 5.87 5.35 1.82
N LEU A 166 7.03 5.17 1.20
CA LEU A 166 7.92 4.07 1.52
C LEU A 166 8.49 4.20 2.93
N THR A 167 8.97 5.37 3.35
CA THR A 167 9.54 5.56 4.70
C THR A 167 8.52 5.31 5.82
N ASP A 168 7.28 5.76 5.66
CA ASP A 168 6.21 5.59 6.66
C ASP A 168 5.77 4.12 6.76
N MET A 169 5.73 3.42 5.63
CA MET A 169 5.41 1.98 5.61
C MET A 169 6.59 1.10 6.07
N TRP A 170 7.83 1.61 6.05
CA TRP A 170 9.06 0.83 6.25
C TRP A 170 9.67 0.89 7.65
N TYR A 171 9.06 1.58 8.60
CA TYR A 171 9.53 1.55 9.99
C TYR A 171 9.14 0.22 10.68
N GLY A 172 10.03 -0.77 10.65
CA GLY A 172 9.91 -2.07 11.33
C GLY A 172 9.67 -3.30 10.43
N GLU A 173 9.10 -3.13 9.24
CA GLU A 173 8.83 -4.23 8.27
C GLU A 173 9.32 -3.94 6.83
N SER A 174 10.29 -3.05 6.68
CA SER A 174 10.83 -2.54 5.41
C SER A 174 11.13 -3.61 4.36
N GLN A 175 11.91 -4.64 4.73
CA GLN A 175 12.35 -5.68 3.79
C GLN A 175 11.18 -6.46 3.18
N LYS A 176 10.14 -6.77 3.97
CA LYS A 176 8.97 -7.52 3.49
C LYS A 176 8.19 -6.70 2.46
N LEU A 177 8.06 -5.40 2.68
CA LEU A 177 7.36 -4.51 1.76
C LEU A 177 8.15 -4.27 0.48
N THR A 178 9.47 -4.06 0.55
CA THR A 178 10.32 -3.99 -0.64
C THR A 178 10.21 -5.27 -1.46
N ALA A 179 10.32 -6.43 -0.81
CA ALA A 179 10.13 -7.72 -1.47
C ALA A 179 8.72 -7.86 -2.08
N ALA A 180 7.68 -7.37 -1.39
CA ALA A 180 6.31 -7.38 -1.89
C ALA A 180 6.13 -6.49 -3.13
N VAL A 181 6.77 -5.32 -3.20
CA VAL A 181 6.73 -4.44 -4.38
C VAL A 181 7.28 -5.17 -5.61
N PHE A 182 8.46 -5.77 -5.49
CA PHE A 182 9.08 -6.50 -6.60
C PHE A 182 8.32 -7.78 -6.95
N SER A 183 7.86 -8.54 -5.95
CA SER A 183 7.01 -9.73 -6.15
C SER A 183 5.73 -9.37 -6.90
N PHE A 184 5.06 -8.28 -6.49
CA PHE A 184 3.87 -7.79 -7.16
C PHE A 184 4.17 -7.37 -8.61
N ALA A 185 5.23 -6.59 -8.84
CA ALA A 185 5.64 -6.15 -10.18
C ALA A 185 5.92 -7.33 -11.13
N VAL A 186 6.52 -8.42 -10.62
CA VAL A 186 6.73 -9.66 -11.37
C VAL A 186 5.41 -10.33 -11.74
N LYS A 187 4.46 -10.41 -10.82
CA LYS A 187 3.13 -11.00 -11.07
C LYS A 187 2.33 -10.20 -12.11
N ILE A 188 2.54 -8.90 -12.18
CA ILE A 188 1.81 -8.02 -13.10
C ILE A 188 2.59 -7.66 -14.37
N GLN A 189 3.67 -8.36 -14.73
CA GLN A 189 4.46 -8.05 -15.93
C GLN A 189 3.58 -7.89 -17.21
N PRO A 190 3.99 -7.02 -18.16
CA PRO A 190 5.10 -6.06 -18.10
C PRO A 190 4.77 -4.82 -17.25
N CYS A 191 5.71 -4.38 -16.41
CA CYS A 191 5.49 -3.33 -15.42
C CYS A 191 6.72 -2.43 -15.26
N ILE A 192 6.50 -1.13 -15.04
CA ILE A 192 7.49 -0.12 -14.69
C ILE A 192 7.22 0.33 -13.24
N ILE A 193 8.25 0.27 -12.40
CA ILE A 193 8.21 0.82 -11.04
C ILE A 193 8.89 2.17 -11.08
N PHE A 194 8.17 3.22 -10.70
CA PHE A 194 8.72 4.57 -10.57
C PHE A 194 8.80 4.95 -9.10
N ILE A 195 9.99 5.39 -8.69
CA ILE A 195 10.26 5.85 -7.32
C ILE A 195 10.58 7.34 -7.43
N ASP A 196 9.63 8.17 -7.04
CA ASP A 196 9.83 9.62 -7.00
C ASP A 196 10.57 10.03 -5.72
N GLU A 197 11.35 11.12 -5.80
CA GLU A 197 12.10 11.69 -4.68
C GLU A 197 13.04 10.68 -3.98
N ILE A 198 13.68 9.78 -4.75
CA ILE A 198 14.59 8.76 -4.21
C ILE A 198 15.75 9.35 -3.40
N GLU A 199 16.12 10.61 -3.63
CA GLU A 199 17.11 11.33 -2.84
C GLU A 199 16.72 11.47 -1.36
N SER A 200 15.42 11.56 -1.05
CA SER A 200 14.93 11.55 0.34
C SER A 200 15.14 10.20 1.03
N PHE A 201 15.15 9.13 0.25
CA PHE A 201 15.42 7.76 0.69
C PHE A 201 16.93 7.48 0.81
N LEU A 202 17.74 8.12 -0.03
CA LEU A 202 19.19 8.02 -0.06
C LEU A 202 19.85 9.08 0.84
N ARG A 203 19.48 9.15 2.13
CA ARG A 203 20.33 9.85 3.10
C ARG A 203 21.72 9.21 3.14
N ASN A 204 22.75 10.04 3.01
CA ASN A 204 24.15 9.67 3.20
C ASN A 204 24.30 8.96 4.55
N ARG A 205 25.09 7.88 4.61
CA ARG A 205 25.50 7.27 5.88
C ARG A 205 26.38 8.25 6.65
N SER A 206 25.80 9.23 7.32
CA SER A 206 26.51 10.02 8.32
C SER A 206 26.62 9.18 9.59
N SER A 207 27.80 9.19 10.20
CA SER A 207 28.27 8.39 11.33
C SER A 207 27.51 8.58 12.66
N LEU A 208 26.26 9.01 12.62
CA LEU A 208 25.39 9.30 13.77
C LEU A 208 24.04 8.56 13.73
N ASP A 209 23.77 7.74 12.71
CA ASP A 209 22.48 7.07 12.60
C ASP A 209 22.39 5.81 13.49
N HIS A 210 21.36 5.81 14.35
CA HIS A 210 20.91 4.68 15.17
C HIS A 210 20.87 3.36 14.38
N GLU A 211 21.29 2.26 15.01
CA GLU A 211 21.39 0.89 14.47
C GLU A 211 20.14 0.40 13.71
N ALA A 212 18.96 0.94 14.02
CA ALA A 212 17.71 0.65 13.32
C ALA A 212 17.74 1.03 11.83
N THR A 213 18.48 2.07 11.44
CA THR A 213 18.59 2.53 10.05
C THR A 213 19.65 1.72 9.29
N ALA A 214 20.64 1.15 9.99
CA ALA A 214 21.70 0.35 9.40
C ALA A 214 21.19 -0.99 8.85
N MET A 215 20.18 -1.60 9.50
CA MET A 215 19.56 -2.85 9.04
C MET A 215 18.58 -2.67 7.87
N MET A 216 18.22 -1.44 7.49
CA MET A 216 17.28 -1.17 6.39
C MET A 216 17.88 -1.38 4.99
N LYS A 217 19.20 -1.56 4.85
CA LYS A 217 19.91 -1.51 3.56
C LYS A 217 20.75 -2.76 3.23
N ALA A 218 20.42 -3.92 3.81
CA ALA A 218 20.96 -5.23 3.42
C ALA A 218 19.90 -6.10 2.75
#